data_AF-A0A2H9VN34-F1
#
_entry.id   AF-A0A2H9VN34-F1
#
_cell.length_a   1.000
_cell.length_b   1.000
_cell.length_c   1.000
_cell.angle_alpha   90.00
_cell.angle_beta   90.00
_cell.angle_gamma   90.00
#
_symmetry.space_group_name_H-M   'P 1'
#
loop_
_entity.id
_entity.type
_entity.pdbx_description
1 polymer ?
#
loop_
_entity_poly.entity_id
_entity_poly.type
_entity_poly.pdbx_seq_one_letter_code
_entity_poly.pdbx_strand_id
1 'polypeptide(L)'
;MTQKRAKEVLCIYFILIVLVTACGHKQTQEISEQPEGRKDTLTTLVKSDLKEKLDSTLNVDDEYATYYVVVADTGANYYTLRGKMLKINKQFDIPIDTIGRYYNAKKNLIALPDDADDEIYAGDYFPRRYPSGNLSLEYLSVYQPTAKDKTIALVTGIYENETSADSALIAMKKVDSRSFKLKSKIYVGCMH
;
A
#
# COMPACT_ATOMS: atom_id res chain seq x y z
N MET A 1 1.99 -56.56 39.77
CA MET A 1 1.63 -55.56 38.75
C MET A 1 2.05 -54.18 39.24
N THR A 2 3.17 -53.75 38.68
CA THR A 2 3.88 -52.45 38.71
C THR A 2 2.99 -51.29 38.22
N GLN A 3 3.25 -49.99 38.39
CA GLN A 3 4.11 -49.15 39.24
C GLN A 3 3.79 -47.69 38.85
N LYS A 4 3.59 -46.82 39.85
CA LYS A 4 3.76 -45.34 39.91
C LYS A 4 3.41 -44.46 38.68
N ARG A 5 2.44 -43.57 38.88
CA ARG A 5 2.26 -42.31 38.15
C ARG A 5 3.34 -41.29 38.56
N ALA A 6 4.10 -40.77 37.59
CA ALA A 6 4.98 -39.60 37.69
C ALA A 6 4.11 -38.32 37.84
N LYS A 7 4.36 -37.33 38.74
CA LYS A 7 5.50 -36.40 38.85
C LYS A 7 5.79 -35.77 37.47
N GLU A 8 5.72 -34.47 37.21
CA GLU A 8 6.44 -33.38 37.89
C GLU A 8 5.77 -32.03 37.60
N VAL A 9 5.43 -31.31 38.68
CA VAL A 9 5.38 -29.86 38.75
C VAL A 9 6.67 -29.47 39.48
N LEU A 10 7.28 -28.34 39.10
CA LEU A 10 8.29 -27.58 39.85
C LEU A 10 9.77 -27.82 39.46
N CYS A 11 10.50 -26.70 39.31
CA CYS A 11 11.94 -26.54 39.05
C CYS A 11 12.33 -26.81 37.59
N ILE A 12 12.75 -25.82 36.79
CA ILE A 12 14.07 -25.18 36.90
C ILE A 12 14.01 -23.77 36.29
N TYR A 13 14.22 -22.79 37.16
CA TYR A 13 14.63 -21.43 36.83
C TYR A 13 16.15 -21.43 37.05
N PHE A 14 17.00 -21.56 36.04
CA PHE A 14 18.45 -21.28 36.14
C PHE A 14 19.09 -21.29 34.74
N ILE A 15 20.15 -20.47 34.56
CA ILE A 15 20.85 -20.07 33.33
C ILE A 15 20.17 -18.85 32.69
N LEU A 16 20.38 -17.57 33.08
CA LEU A 16 21.56 -16.81 33.50
C LEU A 16 22.78 -16.92 32.57
N ILE A 17 23.05 -15.76 31.93
CA ILE A 17 24.34 -15.09 31.78
C ILE A 17 25.07 -15.20 30.42
N VAL A 18 25.00 -14.05 29.74
CA VAL A 18 26.10 -13.30 29.07
C VAL A 18 26.55 -13.78 27.70
N LEU A 19 26.44 -12.86 26.73
CA LEU A 19 27.58 -12.26 26.02
C LEU A 19 27.13 -10.92 25.38
N VAL A 20 27.40 -9.82 26.08
CA VAL A 20 27.46 -8.46 25.51
C VAL A 20 28.91 -8.01 25.60
N THR A 21 29.57 -7.95 24.45
CA THR A 21 30.86 -7.29 24.17
C THR A 21 30.87 -6.99 22.67
N ALA A 22 31.30 -5.85 22.13
CA ALA A 22 31.76 -4.58 22.66
C ALA A 22 31.89 -3.62 21.44
N CYS A 23 31.89 -2.31 21.71
CA CYS A 23 32.53 -1.17 21.01
C CYS A 23 32.70 -1.23 19.47
N GLY A 24 32.24 -0.25 18.69
CA GLY A 24 32.49 1.17 18.90
C GLY A 24 33.71 1.60 18.08
N HIS A 25 33.49 2.08 16.84
CA HIS A 25 34.48 2.89 16.14
C HIS A 25 33.77 4.07 15.46
N LYS A 26 33.98 5.26 16.02
CA LYS A 26 33.67 6.54 15.39
C LYS A 26 34.87 6.89 14.49
N GLN A 27 34.61 7.34 13.27
CA GLN A 27 35.55 8.20 12.58
C GLN A 27 34.79 9.38 11.97
N THR A 28 34.86 10.48 12.70
CA THR A 28 34.68 11.85 12.21
C THR A 28 35.94 12.22 11.43
N GLN A 29 35.79 12.76 10.22
CA GLN A 29 36.78 13.64 9.64
C GLN A 29 36.11 14.95 9.24
N GLU A 30 36.59 16.01 9.89
CA GLU A 30 36.35 17.40 9.56
C GLU A 30 37.13 17.79 8.29
N ILE A 31 36.44 18.52 7.42
CA ILE A 31 36.81 19.80 6.78
C ILE A 31 38.30 20.01 6.42
N SER A 32 38.53 20.27 5.14
CA SER A 32 39.62 21.16 4.70
C SER A 32 39.07 22.16 3.68
N GLU A 33 38.82 23.38 4.13
CA GLU A 33 38.80 24.57 3.28
C GLU A 33 40.25 24.98 2.96
N GLN A 34 40.51 25.40 1.71
CA GLN A 34 41.39 26.53 1.46
C GLN A 34 41.02 27.24 0.14
N PRO A 35 41.34 28.55 0.04
CA PRO A 35 40.69 29.51 -0.85
C PRO A 35 41.57 29.94 -2.03
N GLU A 36 41.15 31.02 -2.70
CA GLU A 36 41.75 31.76 -3.84
C GLU A 36 41.07 31.44 -5.18
N GLY A 37 40.50 32.36 -5.94
CA GLY A 37 40.50 33.82 -5.86
C GLY A 37 40.51 34.36 -7.29
N ARG A 38 39.43 35.02 -7.74
CA ARG A 38 39.50 36.15 -8.69
C ARG A 38 38.14 36.84 -8.79
N LYS A 39 38.08 38.07 -8.31
CA LYS A 39 37.07 39.04 -8.70
C LYS A 39 37.48 39.59 -10.06
N ASP A 40 36.55 39.70 -11.00
CA ASP A 40 36.50 40.90 -11.82
C ASP A 40 35.09 41.23 -12.29
N THR A 41 34.89 42.54 -12.35
CA THR A 41 33.64 43.28 -12.42
C THR A 41 33.22 43.45 -13.88
N LEU A 42 31.95 43.26 -14.24
CA LEU A 42 31.26 44.24 -15.09
C LEU A 42 29.74 44.14 -15.04
N THR A 43 29.16 45.30 -14.82
CA THR A 43 27.77 45.62 -14.55
C THR A 43 26.92 45.65 -15.82
N THR A 44 25.66 45.22 -15.66
CA THR A 44 24.45 45.74 -16.31
C THR A 44 24.30 45.55 -17.83
N LEU A 45 23.19 44.89 -18.22
CA LEU A 45 22.16 45.35 -19.16
C LEU A 45 21.57 44.18 -19.96
N VAL A 46 20.60 43.44 -19.39
CA VAL A 46 19.36 43.05 -20.11
C VAL A 46 18.26 42.88 -19.05
N LYS A 47 17.53 43.98 -18.79
CA LYS A 47 16.16 43.91 -18.29
C LYS A 47 15.27 43.69 -19.51
N SER A 48 14.14 43.01 -19.27
CA SER A 48 13.04 42.70 -20.19
C SER A 48 13.26 41.49 -21.10
N ASP A 49 12.94 40.30 -20.57
CA ASP A 49 12.10 39.30 -21.27
C ASP A 49 11.72 38.12 -20.35
N LEU A 50 11.40 38.42 -19.09
CA LEU A 50 10.79 37.45 -18.17
C LEU A 50 9.45 38.01 -17.69
N LYS A 51 8.56 38.26 -18.65
CA LYS A 51 7.14 38.38 -18.38
C LYS A 51 6.45 37.12 -18.88
N GLU A 52 6.25 36.22 -17.91
CA GLU A 52 4.96 35.60 -17.71
C GLU A 52 4.46 34.75 -18.88
N LYS A 53 5.08 33.58 -19.04
CA LYS A 53 4.36 32.41 -19.54
C LYS A 53 4.41 31.30 -18.48
N LEU A 54 3.77 31.55 -17.34
CA LEU A 54 3.30 30.46 -16.49
C LEU A 54 2.05 29.90 -17.17
N ASP A 55 2.29 29.18 -18.27
CA ASP A 55 1.34 28.23 -18.83
C ASP A 55 1.31 27.07 -17.83
N SER A 56 0.60 27.26 -16.72
CA SER A 56 0.20 26.16 -15.86
C SER A 56 -0.88 25.38 -16.60
N THR A 57 -0.46 24.73 -17.69
CA THR A 57 -1.05 23.46 -18.07
C THR A 57 -0.73 22.55 -16.90
N LEU A 58 -1.62 22.53 -15.89
CA LEU A 58 -1.59 21.52 -14.86
C LEU A 58 -1.55 20.20 -15.62
N ASN A 59 -0.40 19.53 -15.61
CA ASN A 59 -0.24 18.21 -16.19
C ASN A 59 -1.18 17.30 -15.41
N VAL A 60 -2.40 17.13 -15.90
CA VAL A 60 -3.40 16.22 -15.34
C VAL A 60 -2.83 14.80 -15.26
N ASP A 61 -1.75 14.50 -15.99
CA ASP A 61 -1.03 13.24 -15.93
C ASP A 61 -0.10 13.08 -14.70
N ASP A 62 0.36 14.15 -14.05
CA ASP A 62 1.28 14.04 -12.90
C ASP A 62 0.58 13.47 -11.65
N GLU A 63 -0.75 13.59 -11.59
CA GLU A 63 -1.56 13.08 -10.47
C GLU A 63 -2.13 11.68 -10.72
N TYR A 64 -1.76 11.01 -11.82
CA TYR A 64 -2.19 9.64 -12.11
C TYR A 64 -1.00 8.71 -12.36
N ALA A 65 -1.06 7.51 -11.79
CA ALA A 65 -0.12 6.45 -12.08
C ALA A 65 -0.80 5.31 -12.84
N THR A 66 -0.02 4.64 -13.69
CA THR A 66 -0.46 3.40 -14.32
C THR A 66 0.01 2.22 -13.49
N TYR A 67 -0.92 1.42 -12.97
CA TYR A 67 -0.64 0.22 -12.20
C TYR A 67 -1.35 -1.01 -12.76
N TYR A 68 -0.90 -2.17 -12.30
CA TYR A 68 -1.48 -3.47 -12.63
C TYR A 68 -2.18 -4.02 -11.39
N VAL A 69 -3.48 -4.27 -11.50
CA VAL A 69 -4.31 -4.75 -10.38
C VAL A 69 -4.64 -6.21 -10.61
N VAL A 70 -4.36 -7.07 -9.62
CA VAL A 70 -4.71 -8.49 -9.66
C VAL A 70 -5.95 -8.71 -8.81
N VAL A 71 -7.01 -9.21 -9.43
CA VAL A 71 -8.32 -9.46 -8.82
C VAL A 71 -8.55 -10.96 -8.76
N ALA A 72 -8.83 -11.51 -7.58
CA ALA A 72 -9.15 -12.94 -7.44
C ALA A 72 -10.57 -13.25 -7.91
N ASP A 73 -11.51 -12.35 -7.59
CA ASP A 73 -12.93 -12.52 -7.89
C ASP A 73 -13.68 -11.19 -7.84
N THR A 74 -14.88 -11.15 -8.42
CA THR A 74 -15.80 -10.02 -8.34
C THR A 74 -17.21 -10.46 -7.98
N GLY A 75 -18.03 -9.54 -7.49
CA GLY A 75 -19.43 -9.81 -7.17
C GLY A 75 -20.12 -8.65 -6.46
N ALA A 76 -21.41 -8.81 -6.18
CA ALA A 76 -22.20 -7.80 -5.47
C ALA A 76 -22.32 -8.06 -3.96
N ASN A 77 -21.97 -9.27 -3.49
CA ASN A 77 -22.12 -9.66 -2.09
C ASN A 77 -20.79 -9.51 -1.33
N TYR A 78 -20.74 -8.52 -0.44
CA TYR A 78 -19.57 -8.25 0.40
C TYR A 78 -19.13 -9.47 1.21
N TYR A 79 -20.06 -10.13 1.90
CA TYR A 79 -19.75 -11.24 2.82
C TYR A 79 -19.22 -12.47 2.09
N THR A 80 -19.74 -12.76 0.90
CA THR A 80 -19.22 -13.83 0.04
C THR A 80 -17.76 -13.57 -0.34
N LEU A 81 -17.44 -12.36 -0.79
CA LEU A 81 -16.06 -12.00 -1.14
C LEU A 81 -15.16 -11.90 0.09
N ARG A 82 -15.66 -11.42 1.24
CA ARG A 82 -14.93 -11.41 2.51
C ARG A 82 -14.56 -12.82 2.96
N GLY A 83 -15.47 -13.77 2.82
CA GLY A 83 -15.18 -15.18 3.09
C GLY A 83 -14.07 -15.74 2.19
N LYS A 84 -14.07 -15.38 0.90
CA LYS A 84 -12.98 -15.74 -0.02
C LYS A 84 -11.66 -15.06 0.36
N MET A 85 -11.69 -13.78 0.70
CA MET A 85 -10.51 -13.03 1.16
C MET A 85 -9.86 -13.69 2.37
N LEU A 86 -10.64 -14.08 3.38
CA LEU A 86 -10.14 -14.76 4.57
C LEU A 86 -9.53 -16.14 4.26
N LYS A 87 -10.09 -16.87 3.29
CA LYS A 87 -9.50 -18.14 2.82
C LYS A 87 -8.15 -17.93 2.14
N ILE A 88 -8.04 -16.93 1.25
CA ILE A 88 -6.78 -16.60 0.56
C ILE A 88 -5.74 -16.13 1.57
N ASN A 89 -6.11 -15.25 2.52
CA ASN A 89 -5.23 -14.81 3.62
C ASN A 89 -4.66 -16.03 4.37
N LYS A 90 -5.52 -16.96 4.80
CA LYS A 90 -5.08 -18.15 5.52
C LYS A 90 -4.18 -19.07 4.68
N GLN A 91 -4.42 -19.16 3.37
CA GLN A 91 -3.69 -20.08 2.49
C GLN A 91 -2.31 -19.57 2.10
N PHE A 92 -2.16 -18.26 1.90
CA PHE A 92 -0.95 -17.65 1.37
C PHE A 92 -0.24 -16.72 2.33
N ASP A 93 -0.81 -16.50 3.52
CA ASP A 93 -0.33 -15.53 4.50
C ASP A 93 -0.22 -14.11 3.94
N ILE A 94 -1.10 -13.76 3.00
CA ILE A 94 -1.16 -12.41 2.42
C ILE A 94 -1.93 -11.50 3.38
N PRO A 95 -1.35 -10.38 3.87
CA PRO A 95 -2.03 -9.47 4.78
C PRO A 95 -3.31 -8.89 4.18
N ILE A 96 -4.30 -8.61 5.03
CA ILE A 96 -5.51 -7.88 4.66
C ILE A 96 -5.32 -6.42 5.06
N ASP A 97 -5.48 -5.53 4.09
CA ASP A 97 -5.46 -4.09 4.32
C ASP A 97 -6.83 -3.49 3.97
N THR A 98 -7.51 -3.00 5.00
CA THR A 98 -8.81 -2.35 4.83
C THR A 98 -8.71 -0.84 4.75
N ILE A 99 -7.53 -0.26 5.04
CA ILE A 99 -7.31 1.17 5.27
C ILE A 99 -8.40 1.79 6.18
N GLY A 100 -8.78 1.06 7.23
CA GLY A 100 -9.80 1.49 8.20
C GLY A 100 -11.26 1.28 7.76
N ARG A 101 -11.50 0.78 6.54
CA ARG A 101 -12.86 0.60 6.01
C ARG A 101 -13.53 -0.67 6.53
N TYR A 102 -14.86 -0.60 6.64
CA TYR A 102 -15.74 -1.74 6.92
C TYR A 102 -16.97 -1.68 6.02
N TYR A 103 -17.77 -2.75 6.02
CA TYR A 103 -19.05 -2.72 5.31
C TYR A 103 -20.15 -2.15 6.22
N ASN A 104 -20.61 -0.95 5.88
CA ASN A 104 -21.74 -0.31 6.53
C ASN A 104 -23.05 -0.86 5.93
N ALA A 105 -23.73 -1.73 6.68
CA ALA A 105 -24.97 -2.37 6.23
C ALA A 105 -26.14 -1.36 6.07
N LYS A 106 -26.15 -0.27 6.84
CA LYS A 106 -27.19 0.77 6.73
C LYS A 106 -27.05 1.55 5.42
N LYS A 107 -25.82 1.87 5.02
CA LYS A 107 -25.49 2.58 3.77
C LYS A 107 -25.37 1.63 2.56
N ASN A 108 -25.27 0.32 2.80
CA ASN A 108 -24.92 -0.67 1.77
C ASN A 108 -23.67 -0.25 0.99
N LEU A 109 -22.59 0.02 1.75
CA LEU A 109 -21.36 0.68 1.29
C LEU A 109 -20.15 0.13 2.04
N ILE A 110 -19.03 -0.09 1.36
CA ILE A 110 -17.71 -0.21 1.99
C ILE A 110 -17.28 1.23 2.32
N ALA A 111 -17.10 1.55 3.59
CA ALA A 111 -16.90 2.93 4.03
C ALA A 111 -15.91 3.01 5.19
N LEU A 112 -15.31 4.19 5.36
CA LEU A 112 -14.67 4.57 6.61
C LEU A 112 -15.71 4.74 7.74
N PRO A 113 -15.27 4.76 9.01
CA PRO A 113 -16.11 5.18 10.13
C PRO A 113 -16.74 6.56 9.90
N ASP A 114 -17.95 6.76 10.44
CA ASP A 114 -18.65 8.05 10.35
C ASP A 114 -17.94 9.15 11.19
N ASP A 115 -17.02 8.75 12.07
CA ASP A 115 -16.19 9.57 12.94
C ASP A 115 -14.70 9.55 12.53
N ALA A 116 -14.40 9.23 11.26
CA ALA A 116 -13.03 9.29 10.75
C ALA A 116 -12.47 10.73 10.82
N ASP A 117 -11.17 10.87 11.13
CA ASP A 117 -10.49 12.18 11.25
C ASP A 117 -10.59 13.02 9.97
N ASP A 118 -10.65 12.37 8.81
CA ASP A 118 -10.89 13.00 7.52
C ASP A 118 -12.40 13.20 7.33
N GLU A 119 -12.86 14.43 7.58
CA GLU A 119 -14.27 14.82 7.46
C GLU A 119 -14.83 14.62 6.04
N ILE A 120 -13.99 14.66 5.00
CA ILE A 120 -14.44 14.51 3.60
C ILE A 120 -14.80 13.06 3.29
N TYR A 121 -14.09 12.09 3.87
CA TYR A 121 -14.35 10.66 3.63
C TYR A 121 -15.01 9.95 4.82
N ALA A 122 -15.31 10.64 5.90
CA ALA A 122 -16.04 10.10 7.05
C ALA A 122 -17.38 9.48 6.60
N GLY A 123 -17.53 8.19 6.84
CA GLY A 123 -18.73 7.44 6.45
C GLY A 123 -18.86 7.16 4.96
N ASP A 124 -17.85 7.48 4.15
CA ASP A 124 -17.80 7.31 2.70
C ASP A 124 -16.69 6.34 2.26
N TYR A 125 -16.68 6.01 0.97
CA TYR A 125 -15.69 5.11 0.40
C TYR A 125 -14.39 5.86 0.06
N PHE A 126 -13.28 5.42 0.64
CA PHE A 126 -11.94 5.90 0.32
C PHE A 126 -11.17 4.79 -0.44
N PRO A 127 -10.71 4.96 -1.69
CA PRO A 127 -10.07 3.91 -2.48
C PRO A 127 -8.61 3.64 -2.08
N ARG A 128 -8.14 2.39 -2.23
CA ARG A 128 -6.70 2.11 -2.22
C ARG A 128 -6.08 2.49 -3.56
N ARG A 129 -4.97 3.24 -3.53
CA ARG A 129 -4.36 3.84 -4.73
C ARG A 129 -2.90 3.50 -4.93
N TYR A 130 -2.21 3.08 -3.86
CA TYR A 130 -0.77 2.82 -3.90
C TYR A 130 -0.43 1.32 -4.03
N PRO A 131 0.72 1.00 -4.65
CA PRO A 131 1.20 -0.37 -4.79
C PRO A 131 1.28 -1.09 -3.45
N SER A 132 0.76 -2.31 -3.41
CA SER A 132 0.89 -3.22 -2.27
C SER A 132 0.39 -4.61 -2.65
N GLY A 133 1.01 -5.64 -2.09
CA GLY A 133 0.58 -7.04 -2.24
C GLY A 133 -0.56 -7.45 -1.29
N ASN A 134 -1.24 -6.50 -0.65
CA ASN A 134 -2.25 -6.80 0.35
C ASN A 134 -3.62 -7.13 -0.27
N LEU A 135 -4.37 -7.97 0.41
CA LEU A 135 -5.76 -8.28 0.12
C LEU A 135 -6.68 -7.12 0.54
N SER A 136 -7.62 -6.75 -0.33
CA SER A 136 -8.65 -5.78 0.00
C SER A 136 -9.95 -6.03 -0.78
N LEU A 137 -11.06 -5.50 -0.24
CA LEU A 137 -12.33 -5.43 -0.95
C LEU A 137 -12.55 -3.99 -1.41
N GLU A 138 -12.64 -3.80 -2.71
CA GLU A 138 -12.68 -2.48 -3.36
C GLU A 138 -13.84 -2.43 -4.34
N TYR A 139 -14.26 -1.24 -4.74
CA TYR A 139 -15.15 -1.11 -5.90
C TYR A 139 -14.35 -1.23 -7.19
N LEU A 140 -14.78 -2.14 -8.08
CA LEU A 140 -14.11 -2.40 -9.36
C LEU A 140 -14.06 -1.16 -10.25
N SER A 141 -15.06 -0.27 -10.13
CA SER A 141 -15.12 1.00 -10.88
C SER A 141 -13.93 1.93 -10.63
N VAL A 142 -13.25 1.80 -9.48
CA VAL A 142 -12.01 2.53 -9.18
C VAL A 142 -10.89 2.17 -10.16
N TYR A 143 -10.85 0.90 -10.58
CA TYR A 143 -9.77 0.38 -11.41
C TYR A 143 -10.17 0.18 -12.86
N GLN A 144 -11.47 -0.01 -13.11
CA GLN A 144 -12.07 -0.20 -14.42
C GLN A 144 -13.33 0.67 -14.50
N PRO A 145 -13.24 1.91 -15.02
CA PRO A 145 -14.34 2.88 -15.01
C PRO A 145 -15.64 2.41 -15.67
N THR A 146 -15.56 1.43 -16.59
CA THR A 146 -16.72 0.83 -17.27
C THR A 146 -17.40 -0.28 -16.46
N ALA A 147 -16.89 -0.61 -15.27
CA ALA A 147 -17.51 -1.62 -14.41
C ALA A 147 -18.85 -1.13 -13.87
N LYS A 148 -19.79 -2.08 -13.71
CA LYS A 148 -21.10 -1.81 -13.12
C LYS A 148 -20.95 -1.26 -11.71
N ASP A 149 -21.75 -0.24 -11.39
CA ASP A 149 -21.85 0.35 -10.06
C ASP A 149 -21.93 -0.71 -8.95
N LYS A 150 -21.20 -0.45 -7.87
CA LYS A 150 -21.10 -1.30 -6.67
C LYS A 150 -20.61 -2.73 -6.93
N THR A 151 -20.04 -3.03 -8.09
CA THR A 151 -19.31 -4.30 -8.27
C THR A 151 -18.09 -4.28 -7.35
N ILE A 152 -18.05 -5.22 -6.41
CA ILE A 152 -16.94 -5.38 -5.48
C ILE A 152 -15.90 -6.30 -6.14
N ALA A 153 -14.64 -5.90 -6.07
CA ALA A 153 -13.48 -6.69 -6.45
C ALA A 153 -12.75 -7.17 -5.19
N LEU A 154 -12.40 -8.46 -5.15
CA LEU A 154 -11.41 -8.99 -4.22
C LEU A 154 -10.03 -8.75 -4.83
N VAL A 155 -9.41 -7.63 -4.48
CA VAL A 155 -8.08 -7.27 -4.96
C VAL A 155 -7.04 -8.01 -4.13
N THR A 156 -6.07 -8.61 -4.81
CA THR A 156 -4.94 -9.36 -4.23
C THR A 156 -3.62 -8.63 -4.34
N GLY A 157 -3.59 -7.52 -5.08
CA GLY A 157 -2.49 -6.57 -5.06
C GLY A 157 -2.62 -5.51 -6.16
N ILE A 158 -1.91 -4.40 -5.94
CA ILE A 158 -1.66 -3.32 -6.90
C ILE A 158 -0.15 -3.30 -7.12
N TYR A 159 0.29 -3.40 -8.37
CA TYR A 159 1.69 -3.55 -8.74
C TYR A 159 2.12 -2.45 -9.71
N GLU A 160 3.31 -1.90 -9.50
CA GLU A 160 3.92 -0.92 -10.42
C GLU A 160 4.29 -1.56 -11.75
N ASN A 161 4.77 -2.80 -11.70
CA ASN A 161 5.36 -3.52 -12.80
C ASN A 161 4.54 -4.75 -13.18
N GLU A 162 4.33 -4.91 -14.50
CA GLU A 162 3.48 -5.95 -15.07
C GLU A 162 3.93 -7.36 -14.69
N THR A 163 5.24 -7.60 -14.68
CA THR A 163 5.84 -8.89 -14.35
C THR A 163 5.52 -9.36 -12.92
N SER A 164 5.49 -8.44 -11.95
CA SER A 164 5.08 -8.78 -10.57
C SER A 164 3.61 -9.16 -10.54
N ALA A 165 2.74 -8.43 -11.25
CA ALA A 165 1.33 -8.75 -11.35
C ALA A 165 1.08 -10.10 -12.05
N ASP A 166 1.84 -10.42 -13.10
CA ASP A 166 1.75 -11.73 -13.75
C ASP A 166 2.16 -12.87 -12.83
N SER A 167 3.24 -12.68 -12.06
CA SER A 167 3.69 -13.64 -11.07
C SER A 167 2.62 -13.90 -10.01
N ALA A 168 2.00 -12.82 -9.49
CA ALA A 168 0.89 -12.91 -8.54
C ALA A 168 -0.35 -13.58 -9.16
N LEU A 169 -0.70 -13.25 -10.40
CA LEU A 169 -1.83 -13.86 -11.11
C LEU A 169 -1.62 -15.37 -11.30
N ILE A 170 -0.43 -15.82 -11.68
CA ILE A 170 -0.11 -17.25 -11.81
C ILE A 170 -0.32 -17.98 -10.48
N ALA A 171 0.10 -17.38 -9.36
CA ALA A 171 -0.16 -17.94 -8.04
C ALA A 171 -1.67 -17.99 -7.73
N MET A 172 -2.42 -16.93 -8.01
CA MET A 172 -3.86 -16.86 -7.76
C MET A 172 -4.68 -17.81 -8.64
N LYS A 173 -4.28 -18.04 -9.89
CA LYS A 173 -4.93 -18.98 -10.81
C LYS A 173 -4.91 -20.43 -10.31
N LYS A 174 -3.98 -20.79 -9.42
CA LYS A 174 -3.95 -22.11 -8.77
C LYS A 174 -5.08 -22.31 -7.74
N VAL A 175 -5.75 -21.24 -7.33
CA VAL A 175 -6.78 -21.25 -6.27
C VAL A 175 -8.13 -20.77 -6.77
N ASP A 176 -8.16 -19.70 -7.58
CA ASP A 176 -9.36 -19.26 -8.27
C ASP A 176 -9.06 -19.05 -9.75
N SER A 177 -9.64 -19.90 -10.60
CA SER A 177 -9.48 -19.84 -12.05
C SER A 177 -10.10 -18.59 -12.66
N ARG A 178 -10.98 -17.88 -11.94
CA ARG A 178 -11.61 -16.62 -12.36
C ARG A 178 -10.75 -15.40 -12.08
N SER A 179 -9.61 -15.55 -11.40
CA SER A 179 -8.69 -14.44 -11.13
C SER A 179 -8.21 -13.79 -12.43
N PHE A 180 -7.99 -12.47 -12.44
CA PHE A 180 -7.55 -11.74 -13.62
C PHE A 180 -6.69 -10.54 -13.24
N LYS A 181 -5.92 -10.05 -14.21
CA LYS A 181 -5.13 -8.82 -14.11
C LYS A 181 -5.77 -7.76 -15.00
N LEU A 182 -5.77 -6.52 -14.55
CA LEU A 182 -6.12 -5.36 -15.36
C LEU A 182 -5.03 -4.29 -15.24
N LYS A 183 -4.85 -3.50 -16.30
CA LYS A 183 -4.03 -2.28 -16.29
C LYS A 183 -4.94 -1.09 -16.00
N SER A 184 -4.61 -0.28 -15.00
CA SER A 184 -5.45 0.82 -14.52
C SER A 184 -4.68 2.12 -14.42
N LYS A 185 -5.33 3.24 -14.79
CA LYS A 185 -4.87 4.60 -14.53
C LYS A 185 -5.52 5.08 -13.23
N ILE A 186 -4.75 5.13 -12.15
CA ILE A 186 -5.24 5.39 -10.79
C ILE A 186 -4.76 6.77 -10.35
N TYR A 187 -5.67 7.58 -9.81
CA TYR A 187 -5.33 8.86 -9.20
C TYR A 187 -4.39 8.65 -8.00
N VAL A 188 -3.24 9.28 -7.97
CA VAL A 188 -2.23 9.20 -6.89
C VAL A 188 -1.95 10.56 -6.24
N GLY A 189 -2.64 11.62 -6.65
CA GLY A 189 -2.59 12.93 -6.01
C GLY A 189 -3.14 12.95 -4.57
N CYS A 190 -3.13 14.12 -3.95
CA CYS A 190 -3.60 14.26 -2.57
C CYS A 190 -5.12 14.04 -2.50
N MET A 191 -5.57 13.17 -1.58
CA MET A 191 -6.98 13.00 -1.25
C MET A 191 -7.17 13.51 0.17
N HIS A 192 -7.34 14.83 0.25
CA HIS A 192 -7.47 15.68 1.44
C HIS A 192 -6.27 15.73 2.41
#